data_AF-A0A7X7J229-F1
#
_entry.id   AF-A0A7X7J229-F1
#
_cell.length_a   1.000
_cell.length_b   1.000
_cell.length_c   1.000
_cell.angle_alpha   90.00
_cell.angle_beta   90.00
_cell.angle_gamma   90.00
#
_symmetry.space_group_name_H-M   'P 1'
#
loop_
_entity.id
_entity.type
_entity.pdbx_description
1 polymer ?
#
loop_
_entity_poly.entity_id
_entity_poly.type
_entity_poly.pdbx_seq_one_letter_code
_entity_poly.pdbx_strand_id
1 'polypeptide(L)'
;MPSHPRNLRRAGAIKVLLIVLGAIFAGFILICAGCLTLAYFKTKPLVAEGIRNTAATPLDSTELSQAQRDRIQACIDRIMTAVDNNKINVTQLGVIGEEMKSGRYHSLSLIEVARSRIAGLLQHDAKRSEDASSVIDRLARGVQQGRIGRDRLARVLDIVTTSNEVGDRASKTELTEVEAEDFLEAALKEVDRAEIPNEPYQVDLAGELEKILNKVLGGAPSGSPAESDGPEAASKTPASSESHKSSGE
;
A
#
# COMPACT_ATOMS: atom_id res chain seq x y z
N MET A 1 -7.81 45.61 56.74
CA MET A 1 -6.79 46.03 55.73
C MET A 1 -5.51 46.37 56.49
N PRO A 2 -4.28 46.06 56.01
CA PRO A 2 -3.87 45.79 54.64
C PRO A 2 -3.20 44.41 54.41
N SER A 3 -3.05 44.11 53.12
CA SER A 3 -2.55 42.90 52.48
C SER A 3 -1.02 42.89 52.24
N HIS A 4 -0.48 41.67 52.15
CA HIS A 4 0.88 41.22 51.80
C HIS A 4 1.78 42.11 50.91
N PRO A 5 3.10 41.88 51.05
CA PRO A 5 3.90 41.51 49.86
C PRO A 5 4.81 40.28 50.11
N ARG A 6 4.60 39.19 49.34
CA ARG A 6 5.44 37.96 49.29
C ARG A 6 6.06 37.73 47.89
N ASN A 7 6.45 38.79 47.17
CA ASN A 7 6.72 38.71 45.73
C ASN A 7 8.19 38.91 45.28
N LEU A 8 9.19 38.78 46.15
CA LEU A 8 10.60 38.97 45.76
C LEU A 8 11.49 37.70 45.77
N ARG A 9 11.04 36.59 46.38
CA ARG A 9 11.78 35.30 46.35
C ARG A 9 11.40 34.38 45.19
N ARG A 10 10.32 34.66 44.47
CA ARG A 10 9.79 33.80 43.38
C ARG A 10 10.48 34.03 42.04
N ALA A 11 11.05 35.21 41.79
CA ALA A 11 11.64 35.54 40.48
C ALA A 11 12.94 34.77 40.18
N GLY A 12 13.77 34.46 41.18
CA GLY A 12 14.99 33.67 41.01
C GLY A 12 14.71 32.18 40.81
N ALA A 13 13.77 31.62 41.59
CA ALA A 13 13.36 30.22 41.49
C ALA A 13 12.70 29.90 40.13
N ILE A 14 11.89 30.83 39.59
CA ILE A 14 11.24 30.65 38.28
C ILE A 14 12.28 30.69 37.15
N LYS A 15 13.31 31.55 37.21
CA LYS A 15 14.36 31.58 36.19
C LYS A 15 15.20 30.29 36.17
N VAL A 16 15.56 29.75 37.33
CA VAL A 16 16.28 28.48 37.43
C VAL A 16 15.40 27.31 36.95
N LEU A 17 14.11 27.31 37.31
CA LEU A 17 13.15 26.30 36.85
C LEU A 17 12.96 26.32 35.32
N LEU A 18 12.90 27.50 34.70
CA LEU A 18 12.77 27.64 33.24
C LEU A 18 14.03 27.21 32.49
N ILE A 19 15.22 27.45 33.03
CA ILE A 19 16.48 26.98 32.44
C ILE A 19 16.57 25.45 32.50
N VAL A 20 16.17 24.85 33.63
CA VAL A 20 16.14 23.38 33.77
C VAL A 20 15.08 22.75 32.85
N LEU A 21 13.88 23.33 32.75
CA LEU A 21 12.86 22.86 31.80
C LEU A 21 13.32 23.00 30.35
N GLY A 22 13.98 24.10 29.99
CA GLY A 22 14.53 24.33 28.66
C GLY A 22 15.62 23.32 28.28
N ALA A 23 16.49 22.96 29.23
CA ALA A 23 17.52 21.95 29.03
C ALA A 23 16.92 20.54 28.86
N ILE A 24 15.87 20.20 29.62
CA ILE A 24 15.15 18.92 29.48
C ILE A 24 14.43 18.86 28.13
N PHE A 25 13.78 19.95 27.71
CA PHE A 25 13.08 20.01 26.43
C PHE A 25 14.03 19.94 25.23
N ALA A 26 15.18 20.63 25.29
CA ALA A 26 16.22 20.55 24.26
C ALA A 26 16.84 19.13 24.19
N GLY A 27 17.07 18.48 25.33
CA GLY A 27 17.49 17.08 25.40
C GLY A 27 16.45 16.14 24.79
N PHE A 28 15.17 16.36 25.07
CA PHE A 28 14.07 15.58 24.50
C PHE A 28 13.96 15.75 22.98
N ILE A 29 14.13 16.97 22.45
CA ILE A 29 14.15 17.21 21.00
C ILE A 29 15.34 16.50 20.33
N LEU A 30 16.53 16.50 20.96
CA LEU A 30 17.69 15.78 20.44
C LEU A 30 17.51 14.25 20.49
N ILE A 31 16.87 13.74 21.54
CA ILE A 31 16.50 12.32 21.64
C ILE A 31 15.44 11.98 20.59
N CYS A 32 14.41 12.82 20.41
CA CYS A 32 13.41 12.62 19.36
C CYS A 32 14.01 12.72 17.96
N ALA A 33 14.91 13.66 17.70
CA ALA A 33 15.62 13.78 16.42
C ALA A 33 16.58 12.60 16.18
N GLY A 34 17.25 12.11 17.22
CA GLY A 34 18.06 10.89 17.20
C GLY A 34 17.23 9.62 16.98
N CYS A 35 16.06 9.52 17.60
CA CYS A 35 15.09 8.45 17.38
C CYS A 35 14.46 8.53 15.99
N LEU A 36 14.18 9.73 15.48
CA LEU A 36 13.65 9.96 14.13
C LEU A 36 14.69 9.61 13.07
N THR A 37 15.96 9.98 13.24
CA THR A 37 17.05 9.59 12.33
C THR A 37 17.36 8.11 12.42
N LEU A 38 17.40 7.51 13.62
CA LEU A 38 17.55 6.06 13.77
C LEU A 38 16.36 5.28 13.20
N ALA A 39 15.13 5.77 13.34
CA ALA A 39 13.97 5.23 12.65
C ALA A 39 14.14 5.36 11.13
N TYR A 40 14.53 6.53 10.62
CA TYR A 40 14.73 6.79 9.19
C TYR A 40 15.78 5.87 8.55
N PHE A 41 16.86 5.55 9.27
CA PHE A 41 17.95 4.70 8.77
C PHE A 41 17.75 3.20 9.05
N LYS A 42 17.02 2.80 10.10
CA LYS A 42 16.70 1.39 10.39
C LYS A 42 15.38 0.89 9.79
N THR A 43 14.48 1.76 9.33
CA THR A 43 13.22 1.33 8.71
C THR A 43 13.39 0.83 7.29
N LYS A 44 14.42 1.23 6.54
CA LYS A 44 14.59 0.79 5.14
C LYS A 44 14.61 -0.74 4.97
N PRO A 45 15.44 -1.52 5.72
CA PRO A 45 15.38 -2.98 5.63
C PRO A 45 14.09 -3.54 6.22
N LEU A 46 13.55 -2.98 7.32
CA LEU A 46 12.36 -3.50 8.00
C LEU A 46 11.06 -3.30 7.20
N VAL A 47 10.93 -2.15 6.51
CA VAL A 47 9.82 -1.82 5.60
C VAL A 47 9.95 -2.66 4.33
N ALA A 48 11.17 -2.84 3.83
CA ALA A 48 11.41 -3.68 2.67
C ALA A 48 11.03 -5.14 2.93
N GLU A 49 11.38 -5.65 4.12
CA GLU A 49 11.06 -6.99 4.59
C GLU A 49 9.57 -7.13 4.92
N GLY A 50 8.92 -6.10 5.49
CA GLY A 50 7.47 -6.08 5.73
C GLY A 50 6.63 -6.09 4.45
N ILE A 51 7.02 -5.32 3.43
CA ILE A 51 6.36 -5.31 2.12
C ILE A 51 6.61 -6.63 1.39
N ARG A 52 7.85 -7.14 1.43
CA ARG A 52 8.17 -8.46 0.84
C ARG A 52 7.39 -9.58 1.52
N ASN A 53 7.32 -9.65 2.84
CA ASN A 53 6.55 -10.68 3.52
C ASN A 53 5.05 -10.53 3.24
N THR A 54 4.49 -9.31 3.26
CA THR A 54 3.05 -9.12 2.98
C THR A 54 2.68 -9.43 1.53
N ALA A 55 3.56 -9.12 0.57
CA ALA A 55 3.32 -9.36 -0.85
C ALA A 55 3.71 -10.76 -1.31
N ALA A 56 4.75 -11.39 -0.73
CA ALA A 56 5.33 -12.65 -1.19
C ALA A 56 4.83 -13.88 -0.45
N THR A 57 4.40 -13.77 0.82
CA THR A 57 3.90 -14.94 1.58
C THR A 57 2.72 -15.65 0.92
N PRO A 58 1.81 -14.97 0.19
CA PRO A 58 0.81 -15.69 -0.62
C PRO A 58 1.39 -16.33 -1.89
N LEU A 59 2.38 -15.71 -2.54
CA LEU A 59 2.80 -16.02 -3.92
C LEU A 59 3.50 -17.37 -4.06
N ASP A 60 4.33 -17.76 -3.09
CA ASP A 60 5.05 -19.06 -3.12
C ASP A 60 4.09 -20.26 -2.99
N SER A 61 2.87 -20.01 -2.53
CA SER A 61 1.81 -21.01 -2.35
C SER A 61 0.69 -20.89 -3.37
N THR A 62 0.89 -20.16 -4.47
CA THR A 62 -0.14 -19.93 -5.50
C THR A 62 0.34 -20.32 -6.88
N GLU A 63 -0.57 -20.86 -7.70
CA GLU A 63 -0.29 -21.28 -9.08
C GLU A 63 -0.30 -20.09 -10.07
N LEU A 64 0.25 -18.94 -9.66
CA LEU A 64 0.31 -17.78 -10.53
C LEU A 64 1.22 -18.06 -11.74
N SER A 65 0.92 -17.42 -12.87
CA SER A 65 1.82 -17.49 -14.02
C SER A 65 3.13 -16.75 -13.70
N GLN A 66 4.24 -17.18 -14.32
CA GLN A 66 5.53 -16.53 -14.12
C GLN A 66 5.47 -15.04 -14.45
N ALA A 67 4.75 -14.68 -15.52
CA ALA A 67 4.53 -13.30 -15.92
C ALA A 67 3.84 -12.45 -14.82
N GLN A 68 2.91 -13.03 -14.05
CA GLN A 68 2.29 -12.30 -12.93
C GLN A 68 3.23 -12.15 -11.74
N ARG A 69 4.00 -13.19 -11.41
CA ARG A 69 5.04 -13.09 -10.37
C ARG A 69 6.04 -12.00 -10.71
N ASP A 70 6.52 -11.95 -11.96
CA ASP A 70 7.47 -10.94 -12.41
C ASP A 70 6.86 -9.52 -12.34
N ARG A 71 5.59 -9.35 -12.70
CA ARG A 71 4.89 -8.05 -12.57
C ARG A 71 4.67 -7.63 -11.12
N ILE A 72 4.34 -8.56 -10.22
CA ILE A 72 4.20 -8.28 -8.79
C ILE A 72 5.57 -7.89 -8.21
N GLN A 73 6.63 -8.62 -8.56
CA GLN A 73 8.00 -8.29 -8.15
C GLN A 73 8.40 -6.90 -8.65
N ALA A 74 8.12 -6.56 -9.91
CA ALA A 74 8.36 -5.23 -10.45
C ALA A 74 7.58 -4.14 -9.70
N CYS A 75 6.36 -4.42 -9.22
CA CYS A 75 5.62 -3.49 -8.37
C CYS A 75 6.29 -3.29 -7.00
N ILE A 76 6.76 -4.36 -6.37
CA ILE A 76 7.50 -4.31 -5.11
C ILE A 76 8.77 -3.45 -5.31
N ASP A 77 9.54 -3.69 -6.36
CA ASP A 77 10.77 -2.95 -6.65
C ASP A 77 10.49 -1.46 -6.93
N ARG A 78 9.36 -1.14 -7.59
CA ARG A 78 8.91 0.24 -7.76
C ARG A 78 8.55 0.90 -6.43
N ILE A 79 7.91 0.18 -5.51
CA ILE A 79 7.62 0.69 -4.17
C ILE A 79 8.93 1.00 -3.43
N MET A 80 9.88 0.07 -3.42
CA MET A 80 11.20 0.27 -2.78
C MET A 80 11.92 1.49 -3.37
N THR A 81 11.99 1.57 -4.70
CA THR A 81 12.62 2.68 -5.41
C THR A 81 11.94 4.02 -5.08
N ALA A 82 10.61 4.03 -4.95
CA ALA A 82 9.88 5.22 -4.60
C ALA A 82 10.07 5.64 -3.13
N VAL A 83 10.23 4.69 -2.21
CA VAL A 83 10.62 4.97 -0.81
C VAL A 83 12.04 5.51 -0.74
N ASP A 84 12.99 4.89 -1.45
CA ASP A 84 14.39 5.32 -1.44
C ASP A 84 14.60 6.72 -2.01
N ASN A 85 13.81 7.08 -3.03
CA ASN A 85 13.81 8.41 -3.63
C ASN A 85 12.90 9.41 -2.89
N ASN A 86 12.38 9.07 -1.71
CA ASN A 86 11.44 9.89 -0.92
C ASN A 86 10.17 10.32 -1.68
N LYS A 87 9.77 9.57 -2.72
CA LYS A 87 8.52 9.79 -3.48
C LYS A 87 7.30 9.23 -2.75
N ILE A 88 7.51 8.30 -1.82
CA ILE A 88 6.49 7.75 -0.94
C ILE A 88 6.95 7.95 0.50
N ASN A 89 6.12 8.59 1.33
CA ASN A 89 6.36 8.73 2.76
C ASN A 89 5.69 7.60 3.58
N VAL A 90 5.96 7.55 4.88
CA VAL A 90 5.42 6.51 5.78
C VAL A 90 3.89 6.47 5.82
N THR A 91 3.21 7.62 5.66
CA THR A 91 1.74 7.68 5.61
C THR A 91 1.21 7.02 4.33
N GLN A 92 1.84 7.32 3.20
CA GLN A 92 1.51 6.71 1.92
C GLN A 92 1.82 5.20 1.90
N LEU A 93 2.89 4.76 2.56
CA LEU A 93 3.14 3.33 2.79
C LEU A 93 2.04 2.67 3.62
N GLY A 94 1.53 3.35 4.65
CA GLY A 94 0.38 2.89 5.42
C GLY A 94 -0.86 2.69 4.56
N VAL A 95 -1.13 3.61 3.62
CA VAL A 95 -2.24 3.48 2.65
C VAL A 95 -2.03 2.29 1.73
N ILE A 96 -0.81 2.06 1.21
CA ILE A 96 -0.51 0.86 0.41
C ILE A 96 -0.79 -0.40 1.22
N GLY A 97 -0.29 -0.46 2.45
CA GLY A 97 -0.51 -1.60 3.34
C GLY A 97 -1.99 -1.85 3.62
N GLU A 98 -2.75 -0.80 3.93
CA GLU A 98 -4.19 -0.92 4.18
C GLU A 98 -4.96 -1.40 2.95
N GLU A 99 -4.70 -0.83 1.77
CA GLU A 99 -5.31 -1.28 0.51
C GLU A 99 -4.94 -2.73 0.17
N MET A 100 -3.72 -3.15 0.51
CA MET A 100 -3.29 -4.54 0.36
C MET A 100 -3.94 -5.49 1.38
N LYS A 101 -4.39 -5.01 2.55
CA LYS A 101 -5.05 -5.82 3.60
C LYS A 101 -6.57 -5.86 3.47
N SER A 102 -7.22 -4.76 3.09
CA SER A 102 -8.68 -4.64 3.08
C SER A 102 -9.27 -4.45 1.68
N GLY A 103 -8.42 -4.19 0.68
CA GLY A 103 -8.82 -3.99 -0.70
C GLY A 103 -9.01 -5.26 -1.51
N ARG A 104 -9.21 -5.07 -2.80
CA ARG A 104 -9.51 -6.16 -3.74
C ARG A 104 -8.34 -7.12 -3.93
N TYR A 105 -7.10 -6.62 -3.86
CA TYR A 105 -5.90 -7.43 -3.89
C TYR A 105 -5.94 -8.53 -2.82
N HIS A 106 -6.29 -8.19 -1.58
CA HIS A 106 -6.42 -9.16 -0.48
C HIS A 106 -7.48 -10.22 -0.76
N SER A 107 -8.64 -9.78 -1.24
CA SER A 107 -9.76 -10.68 -1.52
C SER A 107 -9.39 -11.72 -2.59
N LEU A 108 -8.73 -11.27 -3.65
CA LEU A 108 -8.28 -12.13 -4.74
C LEU A 108 -7.11 -13.03 -4.31
N SER A 109 -6.19 -12.54 -3.48
CA SER A 109 -5.08 -13.37 -3.00
C SER A 109 -5.56 -14.51 -2.11
N LEU A 110 -6.58 -14.29 -1.26
CA LEU A 110 -7.21 -15.36 -0.48
C LEU A 110 -7.88 -16.41 -1.38
N ILE A 111 -8.52 -15.99 -2.49
CA ILE A 111 -9.12 -16.92 -3.46
C ILE A 111 -8.03 -17.76 -4.13
N GLU A 112 -6.89 -17.17 -4.51
CA GLU A 112 -5.77 -17.90 -5.11
C GLU A 112 -5.14 -18.91 -4.14
N VAL A 113 -5.00 -18.55 -2.87
CA VAL A 113 -4.50 -19.48 -1.85
C VAL A 113 -5.49 -20.64 -1.64
N ALA A 114 -6.80 -20.36 -1.63
CA ALA A 114 -7.83 -21.39 -1.59
C ALA A 114 -7.74 -22.31 -2.82
N ARG A 115 -7.56 -21.75 -4.02
CA ARG A 115 -7.35 -22.52 -5.26
C ARG A 115 -6.22 -23.51 -5.14
N SER A 116 -5.02 -23.05 -4.76
CA SER A 116 -3.86 -23.93 -4.69
C SER A 116 -4.04 -25.06 -3.68
N ARG A 117 -4.66 -24.77 -2.53
CA ARG A 117 -4.96 -25.79 -1.51
C ARG A 117 -5.97 -26.84 -2.00
N ILE A 118 -7.04 -26.39 -2.65
CA ILE A 118 -8.06 -27.28 -3.22
C ILE A 118 -7.46 -28.11 -4.36
N ALA A 119 -6.64 -27.51 -5.23
CA ALA A 119 -5.93 -28.23 -6.29
C ALA A 119 -5.03 -29.34 -5.72
N GLY A 120 -4.31 -29.07 -4.63
CA GLY A 120 -3.50 -30.08 -3.93
C GLY A 120 -4.33 -31.24 -3.37
N LEU A 121 -5.54 -30.98 -2.86
CA LEU A 121 -6.46 -32.02 -2.38
C LEU A 121 -7.03 -32.86 -3.53
N LEU A 122 -7.33 -32.22 -4.66
CA LEU A 122 -7.98 -32.84 -5.82
C LEU A 122 -7.00 -33.34 -6.88
N GLN A 123 -5.69 -33.34 -6.62
CA GLN A 123 -4.64 -33.66 -7.60
C GLN A 123 -4.79 -35.05 -8.25
N HIS A 124 -5.52 -35.97 -7.61
CA HIS A 124 -5.76 -37.33 -8.10
C HIS A 124 -7.07 -37.48 -8.90
N ASP A 125 -7.91 -36.44 -8.95
CA ASP A 125 -9.18 -36.40 -9.67
C ASP A 125 -9.21 -35.20 -10.63
N ALA A 126 -8.74 -35.43 -11.86
CA ALA A 126 -8.61 -34.39 -12.87
C ALA A 126 -9.93 -33.69 -13.20
N LYS A 127 -11.04 -34.45 -13.24
CA LYS A 127 -12.35 -33.89 -13.57
C LYS A 127 -12.84 -32.95 -12.45
N ARG A 128 -12.75 -33.41 -11.21
CA ARG A 128 -13.17 -32.61 -10.06
C ARG A 128 -12.28 -31.38 -9.87
N SER A 129 -10.98 -31.50 -10.17
CA SER A 129 -10.05 -30.37 -10.19
C SER A 129 -10.41 -29.32 -11.25
N GLU A 130 -10.83 -29.74 -12.45
CA GLU A 130 -11.29 -28.83 -13.51
C GLU A 130 -12.60 -28.13 -13.14
N ASP A 131 -13.58 -28.88 -12.62
CA ASP A 131 -14.86 -28.34 -12.14
C ASP A 131 -14.64 -27.32 -11.00
N ALA A 132 -13.76 -27.65 -10.04
CA ALA A 132 -13.38 -26.74 -8.95
C ALA A 132 -12.71 -25.46 -9.48
N SER A 133 -11.78 -25.59 -10.43
CA SER A 133 -11.09 -24.46 -11.04
C SER A 133 -12.06 -23.52 -11.74
N SER A 134 -13.03 -24.07 -12.49
CA SER A 134 -14.08 -23.29 -13.15
C SER A 134 -14.92 -22.47 -12.15
N VAL A 135 -15.33 -23.07 -11.02
CA VAL A 135 -16.08 -22.35 -9.98
C VAL A 135 -15.25 -21.22 -9.36
N ILE A 136 -13.97 -21.48 -9.08
CA ILE A 136 -13.05 -20.50 -8.48
C ILE A 136 -12.76 -19.34 -9.44
N ASP A 137 -12.58 -19.62 -10.73
CA ASP A 137 -12.42 -18.62 -11.80
C ASP A 137 -13.62 -17.68 -11.84
N ARG A 138 -14.83 -18.24 -11.81
CA ARG A 138 -16.09 -17.46 -11.75
C ARG A 138 -16.15 -16.62 -10.48
N LEU A 139 -15.76 -17.17 -9.33
CA LEU A 139 -15.76 -16.44 -8.06
C LEU A 139 -14.83 -15.23 -8.13
N ALA A 140 -13.60 -15.45 -8.59
CA ALA A 140 -12.61 -14.39 -8.71
C ALA A 140 -13.05 -13.32 -9.73
N ARG A 141 -13.64 -13.71 -10.86
CA ARG A 141 -14.23 -12.78 -11.83
C ARG A 141 -15.34 -11.96 -11.21
N GLY A 142 -16.23 -12.58 -10.44
CA GLY A 142 -17.34 -11.90 -9.76
C GLY A 142 -16.84 -10.83 -8.77
N VAL A 143 -15.78 -11.13 -8.04
CA VAL A 143 -15.10 -10.17 -7.14
C VAL A 143 -14.43 -9.06 -7.93
N GLN A 144 -13.71 -9.40 -9.01
CA GLN A 144 -13.04 -8.42 -9.86
C GLN A 144 -14.03 -7.46 -10.54
N GLN A 145 -15.20 -7.95 -10.94
CA GLN A 145 -16.25 -7.12 -11.54
C GLN A 145 -17.08 -6.36 -10.50
N GLY A 146 -16.83 -6.57 -9.20
CA GLY A 146 -17.63 -5.97 -8.11
C GLY A 146 -19.04 -6.54 -8.00
N ARG A 147 -19.36 -7.62 -8.73
CA ARG A 147 -20.64 -8.32 -8.69
C ARG A 147 -20.79 -9.18 -7.44
N ILE A 148 -19.69 -9.61 -6.84
CA ILE A 148 -19.64 -10.27 -5.53
C ILE A 148 -18.94 -9.32 -4.56
N GLY A 149 -19.71 -8.72 -3.65
CA GLY A 149 -19.20 -7.79 -2.65
C GLY A 149 -18.48 -8.48 -1.49
N ARG A 150 -17.73 -7.70 -0.72
CA ARG A 150 -16.86 -8.17 0.38
C ARG A 150 -17.58 -9.06 1.38
N ASP A 151 -18.78 -8.68 1.82
CA ASP A 151 -19.51 -9.44 2.84
C ASP A 151 -20.03 -10.78 2.33
N ARG A 152 -20.30 -10.89 1.02
CA ARG A 152 -20.70 -12.16 0.40
C ARG A 152 -19.50 -13.08 0.26
N LEU A 153 -18.40 -12.54 -0.26
CA LEU A 153 -17.13 -13.26 -0.37
C LEU A 153 -16.63 -13.73 1.00
N ALA A 154 -16.72 -12.88 2.02
CA ALA A 154 -16.37 -13.17 3.40
C ALA A 154 -16.97 -14.48 3.90
N ARG A 155 -18.28 -14.69 3.69
CA ARG A 155 -18.98 -15.91 4.12
C ARG A 155 -18.51 -17.16 3.40
N VAL A 156 -18.14 -17.04 2.13
CA VAL A 156 -17.57 -18.16 1.35
C VAL A 156 -16.16 -18.46 1.87
N LEU A 157 -15.33 -17.43 2.06
CA LEU A 157 -13.96 -17.58 2.53
C LEU A 157 -13.86 -18.07 3.99
N ASP A 158 -14.84 -17.79 4.85
CA ASP A 158 -14.86 -18.26 6.24
C ASP A 158 -14.81 -19.80 6.36
N ILE A 159 -15.18 -20.52 5.30
CA ILE A 159 -15.08 -21.98 5.24
C ILE A 159 -13.61 -22.43 5.17
N VAL A 160 -12.77 -21.69 4.45
CA VAL A 160 -11.36 -22.04 4.13
C VAL A 160 -10.33 -21.11 4.77
N THR A 161 -10.79 -20.19 5.62
CA THR A 161 -9.95 -19.25 6.34
C THR A 161 -10.21 -19.32 7.85
N THR A 162 -9.22 -18.94 8.63
CA THR A 162 -9.37 -18.63 10.05
C THR A 162 -9.19 -17.14 10.25
N SER A 163 -9.98 -16.57 11.15
CA SER A 163 -9.75 -15.21 11.64
C SER A 163 -8.91 -15.29 12.91
N ASN A 164 -7.87 -14.46 13.01
CA ASN A 164 -7.16 -14.27 14.27
C ASN A 164 -7.92 -13.29 15.19
N GLU A 165 -7.45 -13.11 16.43
CA GLU A 165 -8.06 -12.23 17.43
C GLU A 165 -8.15 -10.75 17.00
N VAL A 166 -7.39 -10.35 15.97
CA VAL A 166 -7.35 -9.00 15.41
C VAL A 166 -8.29 -8.84 14.21
N GLY A 167 -8.96 -9.92 13.79
CA GLY A 167 -9.88 -9.93 12.64
C GLY A 167 -9.20 -10.03 11.28
N ASP A 168 -7.88 -10.25 11.24
CA ASP A 168 -7.17 -10.57 10.00
C ASP A 168 -7.51 -12.01 9.60
N ARG A 169 -7.95 -12.20 8.35
CA ARG A 169 -8.19 -13.53 7.77
C ARG A 169 -6.90 -14.13 7.23
N ALA A 170 -6.61 -15.36 7.63
CA ALA A 170 -5.55 -16.18 7.08
C ALA A 170 -6.13 -17.50 6.54
N SER A 171 -5.50 -18.08 5.52
CA SER A 171 -5.92 -19.40 5.05
C SER A 171 -5.64 -20.49 6.07
N LYS A 172 -6.52 -21.49 6.11
CA LYS A 172 -6.70 -22.43 7.22
C LYS A 172 -5.55 -23.37 7.63
N THR A 173 -4.26 -23.21 7.35
CA THR A 173 -3.22 -24.28 7.56
C THR A 173 -3.58 -25.66 6.98
N GLU A 174 -4.48 -26.44 7.58
CA GLU A 174 -5.03 -27.69 7.05
C GLU A 174 -6.45 -27.46 6.50
N LEU A 175 -6.67 -27.83 5.24
CA LEU A 175 -7.99 -27.81 4.59
C LEU A 175 -8.41 -29.24 4.33
N THR A 176 -9.62 -29.62 4.75
CA THR A 176 -10.18 -30.95 4.50
C THR A 176 -10.93 -31.00 3.17
N GLU A 177 -11.14 -32.20 2.63
CA GLU A 177 -11.94 -32.40 1.41
C GLU A 177 -13.40 -31.96 1.58
N VAL A 178 -13.98 -32.17 2.77
CA VAL A 178 -15.34 -31.71 3.09
C VAL A 178 -15.43 -30.19 3.06
N GLU A 179 -14.47 -29.49 3.68
CA GLU A 179 -14.44 -28.02 3.66
C GLU A 179 -14.16 -27.46 2.26
N ALA A 180 -13.38 -28.17 1.44
CA ALA A 180 -13.19 -27.81 0.04
C ALA A 180 -14.51 -27.91 -0.75
N GLU A 181 -15.30 -28.96 -0.55
CA GLU A 181 -16.63 -29.10 -1.16
C GLU A 181 -17.61 -28.03 -0.67
N ASP A 182 -17.69 -27.79 0.64
CA ASP A 182 -18.55 -26.75 1.21
C ASP A 182 -18.19 -25.36 0.64
N PHE A 183 -16.90 -25.09 0.46
CA PHE A 183 -16.43 -23.86 -0.19
C PHE A 183 -16.86 -23.78 -1.65
N LEU A 184 -16.69 -24.85 -2.42
CA LEU A 184 -17.08 -24.88 -3.84
C LEU A 184 -18.59 -24.74 -4.02
N GLU A 185 -19.40 -25.38 -3.17
CA GLU A 185 -20.86 -25.24 -3.18
C GLU A 185 -21.29 -23.80 -2.85
N ALA A 186 -20.70 -23.21 -1.79
CA ALA A 186 -20.98 -21.84 -1.39
C ALA A 186 -20.54 -20.84 -2.47
N ALA A 187 -19.38 -21.06 -3.09
CA ALA A 187 -18.87 -20.26 -4.19
C ALA A 187 -19.80 -20.35 -5.41
N LEU A 188 -20.19 -21.57 -5.81
CA LEU A 188 -21.11 -21.82 -6.92
C LEU A 188 -22.42 -21.06 -6.75
N LYS A 189 -23.01 -21.13 -5.55
CA LYS A 189 -24.25 -20.41 -5.21
C LYS A 189 -24.11 -18.89 -5.35
N GLU A 190 -22.98 -18.32 -4.94
CA GLU A 190 -22.75 -16.87 -5.07
C GLU A 190 -22.47 -16.47 -6.52
N VAL A 191 -21.74 -17.26 -7.31
CA VAL A 191 -21.49 -16.94 -8.72
C VAL A 191 -22.72 -17.13 -9.59
N ASP A 192 -23.58 -18.10 -9.28
CA ASP A 192 -24.85 -18.31 -9.98
C ASP A 192 -25.84 -17.19 -9.64
N ARG A 193 -25.96 -16.83 -8.36
CA ARG A 193 -26.77 -15.67 -7.93
C ARG A 193 -26.30 -14.38 -8.57
N ALA A 194 -24.99 -14.21 -8.70
CA ALA A 194 -24.40 -13.03 -9.32
C ALA A 194 -24.39 -13.11 -10.86
N GLU A 195 -24.88 -14.21 -11.46
CA GLU A 195 -24.91 -14.48 -12.91
C GLU A 195 -23.54 -14.35 -13.57
N ILE A 196 -22.49 -14.85 -12.91
CA ILE A 196 -21.14 -14.85 -13.49
C ILE A 196 -21.05 -15.93 -14.57
N PRO A 197 -20.70 -15.60 -15.82
CA PRO A 197 -20.60 -16.58 -16.89
C PRO A 197 -19.50 -17.60 -16.61
N ASN A 198 -19.72 -18.85 -17.04
CA ASN A 198 -18.74 -19.92 -16.97
C ASN A 198 -17.78 -19.85 -18.16
N GLU A 199 -16.79 -18.98 -18.05
CA GLU A 199 -15.71 -18.80 -19.04
C GLU A 199 -14.38 -18.82 -18.28
N PRO A 200 -13.30 -19.34 -18.90
CA PRO A 200 -11.97 -19.30 -18.29
C PRO A 200 -11.61 -17.88 -17.85
N TYR A 201 -11.11 -17.74 -16.62
CA TYR A 201 -10.77 -16.43 -16.08
C TYR A 201 -9.49 -16.47 -15.27
N GLN A 202 -8.49 -15.72 -15.73
CA GLN A 202 -7.25 -15.56 -15.00
C GLN A 202 -7.30 -14.29 -14.15
N VAL A 203 -7.13 -14.46 -12.84
CA VAL A 203 -7.04 -13.37 -11.86
C VAL A 203 -5.81 -12.53 -12.13
N ASP A 204 -5.92 -11.21 -12.21
CA ASP A 204 -4.78 -10.30 -12.40
C ASP A 204 -4.39 -9.61 -11.09
N LEU A 205 -3.72 -10.36 -10.20
CA LEU A 205 -3.23 -9.81 -8.92
C LEU A 205 -2.23 -8.68 -9.12
N ALA A 206 -1.38 -8.81 -10.15
CA ALA A 206 -0.43 -7.78 -10.54
C ALA A 206 -1.14 -6.47 -10.89
N GLY A 207 -2.18 -6.53 -11.72
CA GLY A 207 -2.97 -5.34 -12.09
C GLY A 207 -3.64 -4.66 -10.90
N GLU A 208 -4.12 -5.41 -9.90
CA GLU A 208 -4.66 -4.81 -8.68
C GLU A 208 -3.58 -4.12 -7.84
N LEU A 209 -2.39 -4.73 -7.70
CA LEU A 209 -1.27 -4.10 -6.99
C LEU A 209 -0.77 -2.84 -7.72
N GLU A 210 -0.71 -2.87 -9.05
CA GLU A 210 -0.38 -1.71 -9.89
C GLU A 210 -1.37 -0.56 -9.67
N LYS A 211 -2.67 -0.85 -9.54
CA LYS A 211 -3.69 0.17 -9.24
C LYS A 211 -3.47 0.82 -7.87
N ILE A 212 -3.18 0.02 -6.83
CA ILE A 212 -2.85 0.53 -5.49
C ILE A 212 -1.65 1.46 -5.56
N LEU A 213 -0.58 1.03 -6.25
CA LEU A 213 0.63 1.82 -6.41
C LEU A 213 0.39 3.13 -7.18
N ASN A 214 -0.35 3.06 -8.29
CA ASN A 214 -0.65 4.23 -9.12
C ASN A 214 -1.55 5.23 -8.38
N LYS A 215 -2.46 4.79 -7.52
CA LYS A 215 -3.28 5.66 -6.67
C LYS A 215 -2.40 6.48 -5.72
N VAL A 216 -1.36 5.87 -5.16
CA VAL A 216 -0.47 6.50 -4.18
C VAL A 216 0.57 7.39 -4.84
N LEU A 217 1.14 6.97 -5.96
CA LEU A 217 2.14 7.76 -6.72
C LEU A 217 1.51 8.87 -7.56
N GLY A 218 0.30 8.66 -8.10
CA GLY A 218 -0.43 9.66 -8.88
C GLY A 218 -1.18 10.70 -8.04
N GLY A 219 -1.31 10.47 -6.74
CA GLY A 219 -1.96 11.37 -5.78
C GLY A 219 -1.00 12.27 -4.99
N ALA A 220 0.31 12.25 -5.30
CA ALA A 220 1.25 13.20 -4.70
C ALA A 220 0.88 14.63 -5.15
N PRO A 221 0.62 15.59 -4.25
CA PRO A 221 0.55 16.98 -4.66
C PRO A 221 1.90 17.33 -5.30
N SER A 222 1.85 17.83 -6.53
CA SER A 222 2.97 18.50 -7.19
C SER A 222 3.40 19.69 -6.33
N GLY A 223 4.22 19.42 -5.33
CA GLY A 223 4.87 20.39 -4.47
C GLY A 223 6.34 20.51 -4.86
N SER A 224 6.58 20.95 -6.10
CA SER A 224 7.81 21.65 -6.44
C SER A 224 7.42 22.61 -7.57
N PRO A 225 7.40 23.94 -7.33
CA PRO A 225 7.55 24.86 -8.43
C PRO A 225 8.87 24.48 -9.10
N ALA A 226 8.80 24.11 -10.37
CA ALA A 226 9.95 24.23 -11.23
C ALA A 226 10.24 25.74 -11.33
N GLU A 227 10.97 26.28 -10.37
CA GLU A 227 11.79 27.46 -10.58
C GLU A 227 13.04 26.97 -11.30
N SER A 228 12.85 26.62 -12.58
CA SER A 228 13.94 26.58 -13.53
C SER A 228 14.26 28.04 -13.84
N ASP A 229 15.29 28.55 -13.20
CA ASP A 229 16.08 29.65 -13.75
C ASP A 229 16.57 29.21 -15.14
N GLY A 230 15.86 29.68 -16.15
CA GLY A 230 16.21 29.60 -17.56
C GLY A 230 15.87 30.95 -18.18
N PRO A 231 16.84 31.72 -18.70
CA PRO A 231 16.63 33.09 -19.11
C PRO A 231 16.00 33.10 -20.51
N GLU A 232 14.79 33.63 -20.65
CA GLU A 232 14.26 33.96 -21.97
C GLU A 232 13.54 35.31 -22.00
N ALA A 233 14.19 36.22 -22.73
CA ALA A 233 13.64 37.31 -23.53
C ALA A 233 12.73 38.37 -22.84
N ALA A 234 13.37 39.46 -22.41
CA ALA A 234 12.72 40.76 -22.39
C ALA A 234 13.06 41.52 -23.69
N SER A 235 12.20 41.37 -24.71
CA SER A 235 12.09 42.36 -25.78
C SER A 235 11.60 43.67 -25.19
N LYS A 236 12.44 44.70 -25.19
CA LYS A 236 12.03 46.11 -25.10
C LYS A 236 12.88 46.96 -26.03
N THR A 237 12.29 47.39 -27.14
CA THR A 237 12.59 48.69 -27.74
C THR A 237 11.58 49.68 -27.11
N PRO A 238 11.96 50.93 -26.78
CA PRO A 238 11.89 51.98 -27.80
C PRO A 238 12.98 53.09 -27.73
N ALA A 239 13.27 53.61 -28.94
CA ALA A 239 13.44 55.01 -29.36
C ALA A 239 14.57 55.93 -28.82
N SER A 240 15.30 56.49 -29.81
CA SER A 240 15.91 57.85 -29.92
C SER A 240 16.93 58.27 -28.86
N SER A 241 18.05 58.96 -29.11
CA SER A 241 18.58 59.85 -30.18
C SER A 241 20.09 59.95 -29.90
N GLU A 242 21.03 60.04 -30.86
CA GLU A 242 21.59 61.24 -31.51
C GLU A 242 22.94 60.75 -32.10
N SER A 243 23.19 60.86 -33.41
CA SER A 243 23.87 61.98 -34.09
C SER A 243 25.38 61.78 -34.30
N HIS A 244 25.74 61.81 -35.60
CA HIS A 244 27.03 62.24 -36.19
C HIS A 244 28.28 61.34 -36.01
N LYS A 245 29.15 61.09 -37.00
CA LYS A 245 29.43 61.68 -38.33
C LYS A 245 30.51 60.83 -39.03
N SER A 246 30.60 60.94 -40.37
CA SER A 246 31.81 60.79 -41.23
C SER A 246 32.36 59.37 -41.45
N SER A 247 32.30 58.82 -42.68
CA SER A 247 33.15 59.07 -43.87
C SER A 247 33.95 57.77 -44.10
N GLY A 248 34.14 57.20 -45.27
CA GLY A 248 33.85 57.58 -46.65
C GLY A 248 34.39 56.44 -47.53
N GLU A 249 33.95 56.45 -48.79
CA GLU A 249 34.55 55.84 -50.00
C GLU A 249 35.15 54.42 -49.93
#